data_AF-A0A9D4HQE4-F1
#
_entry.id   AF-A0A9D4HQE4-F1
#
_cell.length_a   1.000
_cell.length_b   1.000
_cell.length_c   1.000
_cell.angle_alpha   90.00
_cell.angle_beta   90.00
_cell.angle_gamma   90.00
#
_symmetry.space_group_name_H-M   'P 1'
#
loop_
_entity.id
_entity.type
_entity.pdbx_description
1 polymer ?
#
loop_
_entity_poly.entity_id
_entity_poly.type
_entity_poly.pdbx_seq_one_letter_code
_entity_poly.pdbx_strand_id
1 'polypeptide(L)'
;MGSINRDLITENARLKDCVCCSRCRVSYKNVLFVPCCHLLMCMRCSARFRVCPECNTNIEDRIIAILTPLIETIYSENARLKSELYCNQCKVQKTDALFFPCHHHLLCMSCAKNLNICIACKTKIDSVKQTIMP
;
A
#
# COMPACT_ATOMS: atom_id res chain seq x y z
N MET A 1 -14.68 -0.99 -17.39
CA MET A 1 -13.98 -1.67 -16.27
C MET A 1 -12.47 -1.79 -16.48
N GLY A 2 -11.95 -2.09 -17.68
CA GLY A 2 -10.49 -2.21 -17.93
C GLY A 2 -9.66 -0.91 -17.79
N SER A 3 -10.27 0.26 -18.01
CA SER A 3 -9.59 1.57 -17.86
C SER A 3 -9.29 1.90 -16.40
N ILE A 4 -10.30 1.84 -15.52
CA ILE A 4 -10.18 2.23 -14.10
C ILE A 4 -9.11 1.42 -13.37
N ASN A 5 -9.03 0.11 -13.62
CA ASN A 5 -8.00 -0.73 -13.01
C ASN A 5 -6.58 -0.33 -13.48
N ARG A 6 -6.43 0.02 -14.77
CA ARG A 6 -5.17 0.50 -15.32
C ARG A 6 -4.76 1.85 -14.71
N ASP A 7 -5.72 2.75 -14.53
CA ASP A 7 -5.48 4.07 -13.92
C ASP A 7 -5.03 3.92 -12.46
N LEU A 8 -5.69 3.03 -11.70
CA LEU A 8 -5.31 2.72 -10.32
C LEU A 8 -3.93 2.05 -10.20
N ILE A 9 -3.58 1.15 -11.13
CA ILE A 9 -2.25 0.52 -11.16
C ILE A 9 -1.17 1.58 -11.43
N THR A 10 -1.43 2.47 -12.39
CA THR A 10 -0.50 3.53 -12.79
C THR A 10 -0.29 4.51 -11.64
N GLU A 11 -1.38 4.95 -11.00
CA GLU A 11 -1.30 5.87 -9.87
C GLU A 11 -0.62 5.23 -8.65
N ASN A 12 -0.87 3.94 -8.37
CA ASN A 12 -0.15 3.22 -7.31
C ASN A 12 1.37 3.15 -7.58
N ALA A 13 1.77 2.96 -8.83
CA ALA A 13 3.18 2.99 -9.20
C ALA A 13 3.78 4.39 -8.97
N ARG A 14 3.07 5.44 -9.41
CA ARG A 14 3.48 6.84 -9.21
C ARG A 14 3.63 7.20 -7.74
N LEU A 15 2.66 6.83 -6.89
CA LEU A 15 2.69 7.07 -5.45
C LEU A 15 3.85 6.35 -4.77
N LYS A 16 4.17 5.12 -5.18
CA LYS A 16 5.35 4.39 -4.69
C LYS A 16 6.65 5.12 -5.07
N ASP A 17 6.76 5.59 -6.31
CA ASP A 17 7.93 6.34 -6.77
C ASP A 17 8.11 7.70 -6.05
N CYS A 18 7.01 8.31 -5.58
CA CYS A 18 7.07 9.52 -4.76
C CYS A 18 7.78 9.29 -3.42
N VAL A 19 7.61 8.13 -2.79
CA VAL A 19 8.12 7.85 -1.44
C VAL A 19 9.38 6.97 -1.41
N CYS A 20 9.60 6.15 -2.43
CA CYS A 20 10.74 5.22 -2.51
C CYS A 20 11.99 5.90 -3.08
N CYS A 21 13.16 5.51 -2.58
CA CYS A 21 14.45 5.96 -3.07
C CYS A 21 14.55 5.78 -4.59
N SER A 22 14.85 6.87 -5.29
CA SER A 22 14.93 6.89 -6.77
C SER A 22 15.99 5.95 -7.33
N ARG A 23 16.98 5.55 -6.51
CA ARG A 23 18.06 4.63 -6.91
C ARG A 23 17.74 3.16 -6.64
N CYS A 24 17.45 2.79 -5.39
CA CYS A 24 17.26 1.37 -5.05
C CYS A 24 15.81 0.90 -5.19
N ARG A 25 14.83 1.80 -5.15
CA ARG A 25 13.39 1.50 -5.12
C ARG A 25 12.94 0.53 -4.02
N VAL A 26 13.78 0.32 -3.01
CA VAL A 26 13.52 -0.57 -1.86
C VAL A 26 13.27 0.24 -0.60
N SER A 27 14.19 1.14 -0.24
CA SER A 27 14.07 1.97 0.96
C SER A 27 13.36 3.29 0.67
N TYR A 28 12.78 3.93 1.69
CA TYR A 28 12.21 5.27 1.56
C TYR A 28 13.27 6.34 1.30
N LYS A 29 12.85 7.42 0.63
CA LYS A 29 13.62 8.67 0.58
C LYS A 29 13.68 9.22 2.00
N ASN A 30 14.87 9.52 2.50
CA ASN A 30 15.04 10.10 3.84
C ASN A 30 16.24 11.06 3.93
N VAL A 31 16.80 11.47 2.80
CA VAL A 31 17.94 12.40 2.74
C VAL A 31 17.58 13.61 1.90
N LEU A 32 17.68 14.79 2.51
CA LEU A 32 17.66 16.07 1.83
C LEU A 32 19.09 16.44 1.41
N PHE A 33 19.29 16.76 0.14
CA PHE A 33 20.55 17.32 -0.35
C PHE A 33 20.61 18.82 -0.09
N VAL A 34 21.70 19.30 0.51
CA VAL A 34 21.94 20.72 0.76
C VAL A 34 22.90 21.26 -0.31
N PRO A 35 22.65 22.46 -0.89
CA PRO A 35 21.61 23.43 -0.51
C PRO A 35 20.26 23.30 -1.24
N CYS A 36 20.12 22.40 -2.22
CA CYS A 36 18.94 22.39 -3.10
C CYS A 36 17.65 21.81 -2.49
N CYS A 37 17.73 21.21 -1.30
CA CYS A 37 16.62 20.60 -0.54
C CYS A 37 15.82 19.52 -1.29
N HIS A 38 16.41 18.87 -2.30
CA HIS A 38 15.74 17.75 -2.97
C HIS A 38 15.83 16.46 -2.14
N LEU A 39 14.66 15.87 -1.84
CA LEU A 39 14.51 14.58 -1.15
C LEU A 39 14.35 13.47 -2.19
N LEU A 40 15.43 12.75 -2.51
CA LEU A 40 15.44 11.80 -3.64
C LEU A 40 15.81 10.38 -3.24
N MET A 41 16.61 10.21 -2.18
CA MET A 41 17.28 8.94 -1.90
C MET A 41 17.23 8.54 -0.43
N CYS A 42 17.45 7.24 -0.20
CA CYS A 42 17.75 6.74 1.12
C CYS A 42 19.20 7.05 1.50
N MET A 43 19.49 7.01 2.80
CA MET A 43 20.83 7.24 3.37
C MET A 43 21.93 6.48 2.62
N ARG A 44 21.78 5.17 2.43
CA ARG A 44 22.79 4.32 1.78
C ARG A 44 23.05 4.72 0.32
N CYS A 45 22.02 5.04 -0.45
CA CYS A 45 22.18 5.43 -1.84
C CYS A 45 22.74 6.84 -1.98
N SER A 46 22.35 7.76 -1.09
CA SER A 46 22.74 9.17 -1.10
C SER A 46 24.26 9.38 -0.96
N ALA A 47 24.96 8.47 -0.27
CA ALA A 47 26.40 8.54 -0.02
C ALA A 47 27.25 8.45 -1.30
N ARG A 48 26.67 7.97 -2.41
CA ARG A 48 27.38 7.79 -3.70
C ARG A 48 27.33 9.01 -4.62
N PHE A 49 26.62 10.06 -4.23
CA PHE A 49 26.37 11.23 -5.08
C PHE A 49 27.10 12.45 -4.53
N ARG A 50 27.78 13.19 -5.41
CA ARG A 50 28.37 14.51 -5.11
C ARG A 50 27.58 15.68 -5.70
N VAL A 51 26.68 15.38 -6.65
CA VAL A 51 25.83 16.34 -7.34
C VAL A 51 24.40 15.83 -7.28
N CYS A 52 23.44 16.72 -7.05
CA CYS A 52 22.02 16.38 -7.02
C CYS A 52 21.57 15.94 -8.43
N PRO A 53 21.02 14.72 -8.60
CA PRO A 53 20.61 14.24 -9.92
C PRO A 53 19.35 14.92 -10.47
N GLU A 54 18.63 15.69 -9.66
CA GLU A 54 17.43 16.44 -10.10
C GLU A 54 17.78 17.82 -10.67
N CYS A 55 18.66 18.57 -9.98
CA CYS A 55 18.93 19.97 -10.31
C CYS A 55 20.40 20.27 -10.65
N ASN A 56 21.27 19.25 -10.65
CA ASN A 56 22.71 19.36 -10.91
C ASN A 56 23.50 20.28 -9.96
N THR A 57 22.92 20.70 -8.83
CA THR A 57 23.63 21.45 -7.77
C THR A 57 24.61 20.54 -7.03
N ASN A 58 25.81 21.05 -6.69
CA ASN A 58 26.75 20.34 -5.82
C ASN A 58 26.12 20.06 -4.45
N ILE A 59 26.35 18.85 -3.93
CA ILE A 59 25.85 18.44 -2.62
C ILE A 59 26.93 18.78 -1.59
N GLU A 60 26.67 19.81 -0.81
CA GLU A 60 27.55 20.28 0.25
C GLU A 60 27.34 19.47 1.53
N ASP A 61 26.07 19.18 1.85
CA ASP A 61 25.70 18.41 3.04
C ASP A 61 24.42 17.56 2.82
N ARG A 62 24.11 16.70 3.79
CA ARG A 62 22.96 15.79 3.81
C ARG A 62 22.26 15.83 5.15
N ILE A 63 20.99 16.20 5.13
CA ILE A 63 20.13 16.15 6.33
C ILE A 63 19.28 14.88 6.27
N ILE A 64 19.30 14.11 7.35
CA ILE A 64 18.42 12.94 7.49
C ILE A 64 17.06 13.41 7.97
N ALA A 65 16.04 13.24 7.13
CA ALA A 65 14.66 13.52 7.49
C ALA A 65 14.11 12.36 8.33
N ILE A 66 13.62 12.67 9.53
CA ILE A 66 12.93 11.70 10.39
C ILE A 66 11.51 11.55 9.88
N LEU A 67 11.28 10.54 9.04
CA LEU A 67 9.98 10.25 8.44
C LEU A 67 9.29 9.03 9.06
N THR A 68 9.85 8.46 10.14
CA THR A 68 9.36 7.22 10.75
C THR A 68 7.85 7.24 11.07
N PRO A 69 7.29 8.28 11.73
CA PRO A 69 5.85 8.30 12.04
C PRO A 69 4.97 8.31 10.79
N LEU A 70 5.39 9.01 9.74
CA LEU A 70 4.68 9.04 8.46
C LEU A 70 4.76 7.69 7.75
N ILE A 71 5.94 7.06 7.73
CA ILE A 71 6.15 5.75 7.12
C ILE A 71 5.30 4.68 7.81
N GLU A 72 5.25 4.68 9.14
CA GLU A 72 4.40 3.78 9.93
C GLU A 72 2.91 3.97 9.58
N THR A 73 2.45 5.22 9.50
CA THR A 73 1.07 5.55 9.11
C THR A 73 0.75 5.04 7.69
N ILE A 74 1.68 5.20 6.74
CA ILE A 74 1.52 4.70 5.37
C ILE A 74 1.41 3.16 5.37
N TYR A 75 2.21 2.47 6.17
CA TYR A 75 2.14 1.02 6.27
C TYR A 75 0.84 0.54 6.92
N SER A 76 0.39 1.18 7.99
CA SER A 76 -0.87 0.80 8.67
C SER A 76 -2.07 0.99 7.75
N GLU A 77 -2.14 2.13 7.05
CA GLU A 77 -3.24 2.38 6.12
C GLU A 77 -3.22 1.44 4.91
N ASN A 78 -2.04 1.14 4.36
CA ASN A 78 -1.91 0.15 3.30
C ASN A 78 -2.34 -1.26 3.75
N ALA A 79 -2.06 -1.63 5.00
CA ALA A 79 -2.50 -2.91 5.57
C ALA A 79 -4.03 -2.92 5.74
N ARG A 80 -4.61 -1.83 6.25
CA ARG A 80 -6.07 -1.67 6.41
C ARG A 80 -6.79 -1.77 5.06
N LEU A 81 -6.39 -0.98 4.06
CA LEU A 81 -6.98 -1.00 2.72
C LEU A 81 -6.89 -2.40 2.06
N LYS A 82 -5.77 -3.10 2.22
CA LYS A 82 -5.64 -4.48 1.73
C LYS A 82 -6.60 -5.44 2.44
N SER A 83 -6.82 -5.27 3.75
CA SER A 83 -7.75 -6.12 4.52
C SER A 83 -9.23 -5.89 4.17
N GLU A 84 -9.56 -4.71 3.64
CA GLU A 84 -10.90 -4.39 3.14
C GLU A 84 -11.11 -4.96 1.72
N LEU A 85 -10.07 -4.93 0.89
CA LEU A 85 -10.15 -5.36 -0.51
C LEU A 85 -9.96 -6.87 -0.71
N TYR A 86 -9.10 -7.52 0.08
CA TYR A 86 -8.74 -8.93 -0.07
C TYR A 86 -9.31 -9.80 1.03
N CYS A 87 -9.67 -11.02 0.65
CA CYS A 87 -10.19 -12.05 1.53
C CYS A 87 -9.34 -12.21 2.79
N ASN A 88 -9.97 -12.06 3.95
CA ASN A 88 -9.28 -12.11 5.23
C ASN A 88 -8.78 -13.49 5.65
N GLN A 89 -9.14 -14.55 4.91
CA GLN A 89 -8.65 -15.91 5.12
C GLN A 89 -7.45 -16.24 4.22
N CYS A 90 -7.61 -16.15 2.89
CA CYS A 90 -6.55 -16.57 1.97
C CYS A 90 -5.57 -15.45 1.62
N LYS A 91 -5.96 -14.17 1.81
CA LYS A 91 -5.17 -12.99 1.44
C LYS A 91 -4.73 -12.94 -0.03
N VAL A 92 -5.38 -13.73 -0.90
CA VAL A 92 -5.05 -13.87 -2.33
C VAL A 92 -6.19 -13.32 -3.20
N GLN A 93 -7.41 -13.78 -2.98
CA GLN A 93 -8.57 -13.35 -3.77
C GLN A 93 -9.19 -12.08 -3.20
N LYS A 94 -9.78 -11.24 -4.06
CA LYS A 94 -10.61 -10.12 -3.59
C LYS A 94 -11.78 -10.65 -2.77
N THR A 95 -12.22 -9.84 -1.81
CA THR A 95 -13.44 -10.11 -1.09
C THR A 95 -14.62 -10.06 -2.08
N ASP A 96 -15.44 -11.10 -2.12
CA ASP A 96 -16.61 -11.15 -3.01
C ASP A 96 -17.77 -11.95 -2.42
N ALA A 97 -17.77 -12.19 -1.10
CA ALA A 97 -18.79 -12.98 -0.40
C ALA A 97 -19.48 -12.16 0.69
N LEU A 98 -20.78 -11.92 0.52
CA LEU A 98 -21.64 -11.24 1.48
C LEU A 98 -22.43 -12.27 2.30
N PHE A 99 -22.32 -12.20 3.63
CA PHE A 99 -23.00 -13.12 4.54
C PHE A 99 -24.36 -12.59 4.95
N PHE A 100 -25.38 -13.44 5.00
CA PHE A 100 -26.70 -13.13 5.53
C PHE A 100 -26.98 -13.90 6.82
N PRO A 101 -27.62 -13.28 7.83
CA PRO A 101 -28.22 -11.93 7.80
C PRO A 101 -27.28 -10.79 8.25
N CYS A 102 -26.01 -11.07 8.61
CA CYS A 102 -25.14 -10.08 9.25
C CYS A 102 -24.47 -9.06 8.31
N HIS A 103 -24.60 -9.23 6.99
CA HIS A 103 -24.05 -8.38 5.93
C HIS A 103 -22.53 -8.16 5.99
N HIS A 104 -21.79 -9.01 6.69
CA HIS A 104 -20.33 -8.92 6.69
C HIS A 104 -19.77 -9.40 5.35
N HIS A 105 -18.82 -8.62 4.83
CA HIS A 105 -18.16 -8.83 3.55
C HIS A 105 -16.65 -8.88 3.78
N LEU A 106 -16.14 -10.08 4.08
CA LEU A 106 -14.77 -10.25 4.61
C LEU A 106 -13.95 -11.31 3.88
N LEU A 107 -14.60 -12.23 3.16
CA LEU A 107 -13.97 -13.37 2.51
C LEU A 107 -14.27 -13.39 1.01
N CYS A 108 -13.49 -14.17 0.27
CA CYS A 108 -13.85 -14.60 -1.07
C CYS A 108 -14.83 -15.78 -1.02
N MET A 109 -15.58 -16.00 -2.09
CA MET A 109 -16.58 -17.05 -2.22
C MET A 109 -16.02 -18.45 -1.98
N SER A 110 -14.78 -18.71 -2.41
CA SER A 110 -14.13 -20.01 -2.17
C SER A 110 -13.84 -20.27 -0.69
N CYS A 111 -13.44 -19.26 0.07
CA CYS A 111 -13.24 -19.39 1.52
C CYS A 111 -14.57 -19.39 2.29
N ALA A 112 -15.56 -18.63 1.82
CA ALA A 112 -16.85 -18.48 2.49
C ALA A 112 -17.70 -19.76 2.49
N LYS A 113 -17.64 -20.57 1.43
CA LYS A 113 -18.47 -21.78 1.27
C LYS A 113 -18.31 -22.82 2.39
N ASN A 114 -17.21 -22.78 3.13
CA ASN A 114 -16.90 -23.73 4.19
C ASN A 114 -17.24 -23.21 5.60
N LEU A 115 -17.99 -22.11 5.72
CA LEU A 115 -18.34 -21.49 6.99
C LEU A 115 -19.85 -21.55 7.27
N ASN A 116 -20.19 -21.90 8.51
CA ASN A 116 -21.57 -21.85 9.03
C ASN A 116 -21.78 -20.68 10.02
N ILE A 117 -20.71 -19.99 10.41
CA ILE A 117 -20.71 -18.89 11.38
C ILE A 117 -19.81 -17.76 10.87
N CYS A 118 -20.29 -16.51 10.96
CA CYS A 118 -19.53 -15.34 10.56
C CYS A 118 -18.28 -15.16 11.45
N ILE A 119 -17.12 -14.99 10.82
CA ILE A 119 -15.85 -14.83 11.54
C ILE A 119 -15.76 -13.53 12.35
N ALA A 120 -16.47 -12.47 11.95
CA ALA A 120 -16.46 -11.17 12.62
C ALA A 120 -17.45 -11.08 13.78
N CYS A 121 -18.74 -11.32 13.53
CA CYS A 121 -19.79 -11.10 14.53
C CYS A 121 -20.32 -12.39 15.17
N LYS A 122 -19.86 -13.56 14.74
CA LYS A 122 -20.29 -14.89 15.24
C LYS A 122 -21.76 -15.23 15.00
N THR A 123 -22.50 -14.45 14.22
CA THR A 123 -23.86 -14.80 13.75
C THR A 123 -23.83 -16.03 12.83
N LYS A 124 -24.85 -16.90 12.94
CA LYS A 124 -25.07 -18.03 12.01
C LYS A 124 -25.24 -17.50 10.59
N ILE A 125 -24.61 -18.17 9.63
CA ILE A 125 -24.73 -17.83 8.22
C ILE A 125 -25.87 -18.65 7.63
N ASP A 126 -26.92 -17.97 7.18
CA ASP A 126 -28.05 -18.61 6.51
C ASP A 126 -27.79 -18.78 5.02
N SER A 127 -27.14 -17.78 4.41
CA SER A 127 -26.69 -17.87 3.02
C SER A 127 -25.51 -16.94 2.75
N VAL A 128 -24.77 -17.25 1.69
CA VAL A 128 -23.68 -16.44 1.16
C VAL A 128 -24.04 -16.02 -0.27
N LYS A 129 -23.93 -14.73 -0.56
CA LYS A 129 -24.13 -14.19 -1.92
C LYS A 129 -22.82 -13.68 -2.48
N GLN A 130 -22.54 -14.02 -3.73
CA GLN A 130 -21.42 -13.44 -4.44
C GLN A 130 -21.74 -11.99 -4.78
N THR A 131 -20.83 -11.08 -4.47
CA THR A 131 -20.93 -9.67 -4.84
C THR A 131 -20.06 -9.40 -6.06
N ILE A 132 -20.43 -8.37 -6.82
CA ILE A 132 -19.55 -7.82 -7.85
C ILE A 132 -18.88 -6.62 -7.20
N MET A 133 -17.66 -6.81 -6.69
CA MET A 133 -16.82 -5.68 -6.36
C MET A 133 -16.30 -5.05 -7.66
N PRO A 134 -16.50 -3.74 -7.89
CA PRO A 134 -15.91 -3.03 -9.03
C PRO A 134 -14.37 -3.02 -9.02
#